data_AF-A0A7Y2H5X0-F1
#
_entry.id   AF-A0A7Y2H5X0-F1
#
_cell.length_a   1.000
_cell.length_b   1.000
_cell.length_c   1.000
_cell.angle_alpha   90.00
_cell.angle_beta   90.00
_cell.angle_gamma   90.00
#
_symmetry.space_group_name_H-M   'P 1'
#
loop_
_entity.id
_entity.type
_entity.pdbx_description
1 polymer ?
#
loop_
_entity_poly.entity_id
_entity_poly.type
_entity_poly.pdbx_seq_one_letter_code
_entity_poly.pdbx_strand_id
1 'polypeptide(L)'
;MAFNSNGKPSKPIAKFESMLKTDDVYFFDAEDFEDIIHHYLNNGKISLAKKAIRIGLQQHPDAIELRLLDVEVLVFENNLDVAERILDDLQLLDSGNEEIYIQRANIYSKKDNHEAAVLLLHQALEMAEESFDIYSLLGMEYLFMDDFQQAKVNFMKCVAFDEEDYSSLY
;
A
#
# COMPACT_ATOMS: atom_id res chain seq x y z
N MET A 1 10.77 2.76 3.39
CA MET A 1 11.47 2.27 4.61
C MET A 1 11.21 3.19 5.80
N ALA A 2 10.54 2.73 6.87
CA ALA A 2 9.99 3.58 7.95
C ALA A 2 10.74 3.52 9.31
N PHE A 3 12.08 3.50 9.31
CA PHE A 3 12.87 3.62 10.53
C PHE A 3 14.08 4.54 10.34
N ASN A 4 14.20 5.56 11.17
CA ASN A 4 15.52 6.12 11.46
C ASN A 4 16.34 5.06 12.20
N SER A 5 17.63 4.99 11.90
CA SER A 5 18.65 4.02 12.35
C SER A 5 18.81 3.82 13.88
N ASN A 6 17.92 4.38 14.70
CA ASN A 6 17.92 4.32 16.16
C ASN A 6 16.58 3.87 16.79
N GLY A 7 15.62 3.32 16.02
CA GLY A 7 14.38 2.74 16.57
C GLY A 7 13.44 3.74 17.26
N LYS A 8 13.62 5.04 17.03
CA LYS A 8 12.72 6.10 17.51
C LYS A 8 11.64 6.36 16.45
N PRO A 9 10.37 6.59 16.85
CA PRO A 9 9.33 7.01 15.92
C PRO A 9 9.78 8.26 15.17
N SER A 10 9.47 8.34 13.88
CA SER A 10 9.71 9.55 13.09
C SER A 10 9.01 10.74 13.76
N LYS A 11 9.51 11.95 13.50
CA LYS A 11 8.97 13.19 14.09
C LYS A 11 7.44 13.34 13.90
N PRO A 12 6.87 12.99 12.73
CA PRO A 12 5.41 12.99 12.52
C PRO A 12 4.68 12.00 13.43
N ILE A 13 5.17 10.77 13.57
CA ILE A 13 4.57 9.73 14.42
C ILE A 13 4.53 10.18 15.88
N ALA A 14 5.66 10.67 16.42
CA ALA A 14 5.71 11.14 17.81
C ALA A 14 4.75 12.32 18.07
N LYS A 15 4.65 13.24 17.10
CA LYS A 15 3.73 14.38 17.15
C LYS A 15 2.27 13.93 17.09
N PHE A 16 1.95 12.96 16.23
CA PHE A 16 0.62 12.38 16.14
C PHE A 16 0.24 11.63 17.42
N GLU A 17 1.14 10.82 17.97
CA GLU A 17 0.91 10.15 19.26
C GLU A 17 0.70 11.13 20.41
N SER A 18 1.40 12.27 20.41
CA SER A 18 1.14 13.34 21.36
C SER A 18 -0.27 13.92 21.17
N MET A 19 -0.67 14.22 19.93
CA MET A 19 -2.01 14.69 19.58
C MET A 19 -3.12 13.73 20.03
N LEU A 20 -2.85 12.44 20.05
CA LEU A 20 -3.83 11.45 20.51
C LEU A 20 -3.96 11.39 22.03
N LYS A 21 -2.92 11.82 22.76
CA LYS A 21 -2.84 11.82 24.23
C LYS A 21 -3.25 13.16 24.83
N THR A 22 -3.06 14.24 24.09
CA THR A 22 -3.45 15.60 24.47
C THR A 22 -4.72 16.01 23.71
N ASP A 23 -5.49 16.96 24.23
CA ASP A 23 -6.59 17.58 23.45
C ASP A 23 -6.07 18.64 22.46
N ASP A 24 -4.79 18.58 22.10
CA ASP A 24 -4.17 19.52 21.17
C ASP A 24 -4.51 19.15 19.72
N VAL A 25 -4.67 20.16 18.87
CA VAL A 25 -4.87 19.97 17.43
C VAL A 25 -3.56 20.27 16.71
N TYR A 26 -3.05 19.28 15.98
CA TYR A 26 -1.89 19.46 15.11
C TYR A 26 -2.26 19.23 13.64
N PHE A 27 -1.56 19.95 12.77
CA PHE A 27 -1.61 19.78 11.33
C PHE A 27 -0.40 18.98 10.85
N PHE A 28 -0.63 18.19 9.82
CA PHE A 28 0.32 17.34 9.11
C PHE A 28 0.06 17.56 7.62
N ASP A 29 1.08 17.42 6.78
CA ASP A 29 0.85 17.28 5.34
C ASP A 29 0.37 15.84 5.01
N ALA A 30 0.05 15.59 3.74
CA ALA A 30 -0.43 14.27 3.31
C ALA A 30 0.66 13.19 3.50
N GLU A 31 1.91 13.51 3.15
CA GLU A 31 3.07 12.63 3.28
C GLU A 31 3.33 12.23 4.74
N ASP A 32 3.24 13.18 5.69
CA ASP A 32 3.30 12.89 7.13
C ASP A 32 2.22 11.86 7.53
N PHE A 33 1.01 11.99 6.98
CA PHE A 33 -0.08 11.04 7.26
C PHE A 33 0.20 9.66 6.66
N GLU A 34 0.72 9.57 5.44
CA GLU A 34 1.13 8.30 4.83
C GLU A 34 2.14 7.57 5.73
N ASP A 35 3.18 8.27 6.17
CA ASP A 35 4.19 7.76 7.11
C ASP A 35 3.56 7.24 8.42
N ILE A 36 2.63 8.00 9.00
CA ILE A 36 1.92 7.64 10.22
C ILE A 36 1.04 6.39 10.00
N ILE A 37 0.33 6.34 8.87
CA ILE A 37 -0.58 5.24 8.53
C ILE A 37 0.21 3.96 8.31
N HIS A 38 1.23 3.99 7.45
CA HIS A 38 2.13 2.85 7.21
C HIS A 38 2.78 2.38 8.51
N HIS A 39 3.23 3.29 9.37
CA HIS A 39 3.74 2.91 10.68
C HIS A 39 2.73 2.08 11.47
N TYR A 40 1.47 2.50 11.54
CA TYR A 40 0.46 1.74 12.28
C TYR A 40 0.07 0.43 11.59
N LEU A 41 -0.04 0.39 10.27
CA LEU A 41 -0.33 -0.82 9.50
C LEU A 41 0.77 -1.88 9.69
N ASN A 42 2.04 -1.49 9.53
CA ASN A 42 3.20 -2.36 9.71
C ASN A 42 3.34 -2.92 11.13
N ASN A 43 2.77 -2.23 12.12
CA ASN A 43 2.73 -2.69 13.51
C ASN A 43 1.41 -3.39 13.89
N GLY A 44 0.53 -3.68 12.93
CA GLY A 44 -0.77 -4.33 13.14
C GLY A 44 -1.78 -3.48 13.94
N LYS A 45 -1.53 -2.18 14.11
CA LYS A 45 -2.37 -1.24 14.87
C LYS A 45 -3.47 -0.65 13.98
N ILE A 46 -4.31 -1.49 13.38
CA ILE A 46 -5.31 -1.11 12.37
C ILE A 46 -6.25 0.02 12.86
N SER A 47 -6.71 -0.03 14.10
CA SER A 47 -7.58 1.03 14.66
C SER A 47 -6.93 2.41 14.67
N LEU A 48 -5.61 2.48 14.86
CA LEU A 48 -4.87 3.75 14.84
C LEU A 48 -4.60 4.20 13.41
N ALA A 49 -4.30 3.28 12.48
CA ALA A 49 -4.21 3.58 11.05
C ALA A 49 -5.51 4.20 10.55
N LYS A 50 -6.67 3.60 10.84
CA LYS A 50 -8.00 4.15 10.49
C LYS A 50 -8.26 5.53 11.07
N LYS A 51 -7.78 5.78 12.30
CA LYS A 51 -7.89 7.11 12.91
C LYS A 51 -7.02 8.12 12.17
N ALA A 52 -5.79 7.75 11.80
CA ALA A 52 -4.91 8.58 11.00
C ALA A 52 -5.49 8.86 9.61
N ILE A 53 -5.97 7.84 8.87
CA ILE A 53 -6.66 7.99 7.58
C ILE A 53 -7.84 8.97 7.69
N ARG A 54 -8.72 8.80 8.69
CA ARG A 54 -9.86 9.69 8.88
C ARG A 54 -9.45 11.14 9.09
N ILE A 55 -8.44 11.39 9.92
CA ILE A 55 -7.95 12.76 10.19
C ILE A 55 -7.24 13.31 8.96
N GLY A 56 -6.45 12.48 8.27
CA GLY A 56 -5.77 12.81 7.03
C GLY A 56 -6.73 13.25 5.94
N LEU A 57 -7.76 12.47 5.65
CA LEU A 57 -8.80 12.80 4.66
C LEU A 57 -9.68 13.99 5.07
N GLN A 58 -9.74 14.34 6.36
CA GLN A 58 -10.39 15.59 6.80
C GLN A 58 -9.54 16.83 6.50
N GLN A 59 -8.21 16.71 6.59
CA GLN A 59 -7.27 17.80 6.30
C GLN A 59 -6.95 17.91 4.81
N HIS A 60 -6.90 16.76 4.12
CA HIS A 60 -6.51 16.60 2.71
C HIS A 60 -7.53 15.72 1.97
N PRO A 61 -8.75 16.22 1.69
CA PRO A 61 -9.82 15.41 1.07
C PRO A 61 -9.49 14.87 -0.33
N ASP A 62 -8.61 15.55 -1.05
CA ASP A 62 -8.25 15.24 -2.44
C ASP A 62 -6.97 14.40 -2.56
N ALA A 63 -6.32 14.03 -1.45
CA ALA A 63 -5.11 13.22 -1.46
C ALA A 63 -5.42 11.79 -1.92
N ILE A 64 -4.88 11.41 -3.08
CA ILE A 64 -5.13 10.12 -3.73
C ILE A 64 -4.52 8.99 -2.89
N GLU A 65 -3.31 9.21 -2.39
CA GLU A 65 -2.50 8.30 -1.60
C GLU A 65 -3.23 7.91 -0.29
N LEU A 66 -3.82 8.90 0.39
CA LEU A 66 -4.61 8.64 1.61
C LEU A 66 -5.89 7.85 1.33
N ARG A 67 -6.49 8.03 0.14
CA ARG A 67 -7.67 7.25 -0.29
C ARG A 67 -7.29 5.82 -0.68
N LEU A 68 -6.13 5.62 -1.29
CA LEU A 68 -5.58 4.29 -1.58
C LEU A 68 -5.27 3.52 -0.28
N LEU A 69 -4.73 4.19 0.74
CA LEU A 69 -4.55 3.59 2.07
C LEU A 69 -5.88 3.24 2.76
N ASP A 70 -6.93 4.03 2.57
CA ASP A 70 -8.29 3.67 3.04
C ASP A 70 -8.80 2.42 2.33
N VAL A 71 -8.59 2.33 1.01
CA VAL A 71 -8.90 1.13 0.21
C VAL A 71 -8.16 -0.09 0.76
N GLU A 72 -6.86 -0.02 0.99
CA GLU A 72 -6.06 -1.13 1.52
C GLU A 72 -6.66 -1.66 2.85
N VAL A 73 -7.02 -0.75 3.76
CA VAL A 73 -7.66 -1.10 5.03
C VAL A 73 -9.06 -1.71 4.82
N LEU A 74 -9.85 -1.19 3.89
CA LEU A 74 -11.16 -1.76 3.55
C LEU A 74 -11.02 -3.18 2.99
N VAL A 75 -10.02 -3.43 2.14
CA VAL A 75 -9.71 -4.78 1.63
C VAL A 75 -9.30 -5.72 2.75
N PHE A 76 -8.45 -5.26 3.68
CA PHE A 76 -8.06 -6.03 4.86
C PHE A 76 -9.27 -6.40 5.74
N GLU A 77 -10.23 -5.48 5.89
CA GLU A 77 -11.49 -5.69 6.63
C GLU A 77 -12.58 -6.43 5.83
N ASN A 78 -12.28 -6.88 4.62
CA ASN A 78 -13.20 -7.57 3.71
C ASN A 78 -14.40 -6.70 3.24
N ASN A 79 -14.26 -5.37 3.29
CA ASN A 79 -15.25 -4.40 2.79
C ASN A 79 -15.04 -4.10 1.30
N LEU A 80 -15.02 -5.16 0.48
CA LEU A 80 -14.59 -5.12 -0.92
C LEU A 80 -15.47 -4.21 -1.82
N ASP A 81 -16.78 -4.17 -1.57
CA ASP A 81 -17.71 -3.37 -2.38
C ASP A 81 -17.53 -1.85 -2.17
N VAL A 82 -17.00 -1.44 -1.03
CA VAL A 82 -16.69 -0.03 -0.76
C VAL A 82 -15.33 0.31 -1.37
N ALA A 83 -14.37 -0.58 -1.22
CA ALA A 83 -13.05 -0.47 -1.83
C ALA A 83 -13.13 -0.28 -3.36
N GLU A 84 -13.89 -1.12 -4.07
CA GLU A 84 -14.08 -1.00 -5.53
C GLU A 84 -14.67 0.36 -5.93
N ARG A 85 -15.66 0.87 -5.19
CA ARG A 85 -16.26 2.18 -5.50
C ARG A 85 -15.27 3.32 -5.36
N ILE A 86 -14.42 3.26 -4.34
CA ILE A 86 -13.36 4.28 -4.17
C ILE A 86 -12.34 4.16 -5.30
N LEU A 87 -11.97 2.93 -5.71
CA LEU A 87 -11.05 2.70 -6.82
C LEU A 87 -11.63 3.18 -8.16
N ASP A 88 -12.92 3.00 -8.40
CA ASP A 88 -13.61 3.54 -9.57
C ASP A 88 -13.49 5.07 -9.64
N ASP A 89 -13.72 5.75 -8.52
CA ASP A 89 -13.57 7.19 -8.42
C ASP A 89 -12.11 7.64 -8.61
N LEU A 90 -11.15 6.91 -8.05
CA LEU A 90 -9.72 7.22 -8.16
C LEU A 90 -9.22 7.03 -9.60
N GLN A 91 -9.66 5.99 -10.30
CA GLN A 91 -9.25 5.74 -11.69
C GLN A 91 -9.69 6.86 -12.64
N LEU A 92 -10.81 7.53 -12.34
CA LEU A 92 -11.27 8.69 -13.11
C LEU A 92 -10.37 9.91 -12.92
N LEU A 93 -9.71 10.03 -11.76
CA LEU A 93 -8.82 11.13 -11.42
C LEU A 93 -7.41 10.88 -11.91
N ASP A 94 -6.92 9.66 -11.72
CA ASP A 94 -5.59 9.24 -12.12
C ASP A 94 -5.64 7.84 -12.74
N SER A 95 -5.86 7.81 -14.05
CA SER A 95 -5.89 6.54 -14.79
C SER A 95 -4.52 5.89 -14.90
N GLY A 96 -3.45 6.64 -14.60
CA GLY A 96 -2.04 6.29 -14.72
C GLY A 96 -1.46 5.59 -13.48
N ASN A 97 -2.22 5.57 -12.39
CA ASN A 97 -1.74 5.09 -11.10
C ASN A 97 -1.75 3.55 -11.01
N GLU A 98 -0.57 2.96 -10.91
CA GLU A 98 -0.37 1.51 -10.79
C GLU A 98 -1.00 0.94 -9.51
N GLU A 99 -1.03 1.71 -8.42
CA GLU A 99 -1.53 1.26 -7.12
C GLU A 99 -3.03 0.96 -7.19
N ILE A 100 -3.79 1.63 -8.07
CA ILE A 100 -5.20 1.30 -8.30
C ILE A 100 -5.35 -0.14 -8.83
N TYR A 101 -4.48 -0.56 -9.76
CA TYR A 101 -4.50 -1.92 -10.30
C TYR A 101 -4.02 -2.94 -9.28
N ILE A 102 -3.04 -2.59 -8.45
CA ILE A 102 -2.56 -3.42 -7.33
C ILE A 102 -3.69 -3.66 -6.32
N GLN A 103 -4.39 -2.62 -5.89
CA GLN A 103 -5.50 -2.74 -4.95
C GLN A 103 -6.67 -3.54 -5.53
N ARG A 104 -6.99 -3.37 -6.82
CA ARG A 104 -7.97 -4.24 -7.50
C ARG A 104 -7.50 -5.69 -7.53
N ALA A 105 -6.23 -5.95 -7.84
CA ALA A 105 -5.70 -7.31 -7.81
C ALA A 105 -5.86 -7.95 -6.42
N ASN A 106 -5.58 -7.21 -5.35
CA ASN A 106 -5.80 -7.65 -3.98
C ASN A 106 -7.27 -8.00 -3.72
N ILE A 107 -8.22 -7.23 -4.26
CA ILE A 107 -9.66 -7.53 -4.16
C ILE A 107 -10.01 -8.83 -4.89
N TYR A 108 -9.48 -9.05 -6.10
CA TYR A 108 -9.73 -10.28 -6.86
C TYR A 108 -9.08 -11.51 -6.19
N SER A 109 -7.87 -11.36 -5.66
CA SER A 109 -7.19 -12.38 -4.86
C SER A 109 -8.01 -12.77 -3.62
N LYS A 110 -8.56 -11.78 -2.89
CA LYS A 110 -9.48 -12.02 -1.77
C LYS A 110 -10.77 -12.73 -2.14
N LYS A 111 -11.18 -12.67 -3.41
CA LYS A 111 -12.35 -13.37 -3.97
C LYS A 111 -11.98 -14.73 -4.55
N ASP A 112 -10.78 -15.25 -4.29
CA ASP A 112 -10.20 -16.48 -4.85
C ASP A 112 -10.13 -16.47 -6.40
N ASN A 113 -10.11 -15.28 -7.01
CA ASN A 113 -9.96 -15.11 -8.46
C ASN A 113 -8.55 -14.65 -8.79
N HIS A 114 -7.60 -15.56 -8.60
CA HIS A 114 -6.17 -15.32 -8.75
C HIS A 114 -5.78 -15.03 -10.20
N GLU A 115 -6.48 -15.61 -11.19
CA GLU A 115 -6.23 -15.32 -12.59
C GLU A 115 -6.51 -13.85 -12.94
N ALA A 116 -7.61 -13.29 -12.44
CA ALA A 116 -7.91 -11.87 -12.62
C ALA A 116 -6.92 -10.98 -11.88
N ALA A 117 -6.49 -11.38 -10.68
CA ALA A 117 -5.46 -10.66 -9.93
C ALA A 117 -4.14 -10.59 -10.70
N VAL A 118 -3.68 -11.71 -11.27
CA VAL A 118 -2.46 -11.76 -12.12
C VAL A 118 -2.57 -10.85 -13.33
N LEU A 119 -3.71 -10.81 -14.02
CA LEU A 119 -3.91 -9.91 -15.16
C LEU A 119 -3.78 -8.44 -14.75
N LEU A 120 -4.40 -8.05 -13.64
CA LEU A 120 -4.32 -6.69 -13.11
C LEU A 120 -2.90 -6.31 -12.66
N LEU A 121 -2.18 -7.22 -12.00
CA LEU A 121 -0.80 -6.99 -11.60
C LEU A 121 0.13 -6.84 -12.82
N HIS A 122 -0.14 -7.55 -13.92
CA HIS A 122 0.58 -7.32 -15.17
C HIS A 122 0.29 -5.94 -15.77
N GLN A 123 -0.94 -5.41 -15.65
CA GLN A 123 -1.25 -4.04 -16.04
C GLN A 123 -0.53 -3.02 -15.15
N ALA A 124 -0.48 -3.25 -13.84
CA ALA A 124 0.29 -2.41 -12.91
C ALA A 124 1.78 -2.35 -13.31
N LEU A 125 2.38 -3.48 -13.68
CA LEU A 125 3.78 -3.55 -14.14
C LEU A 125 4.06 -2.70 -15.39
N GLU A 126 3.08 -2.45 -16.26
CA GLU A 126 3.27 -1.61 -17.45
C GLU A 126 3.39 -0.12 -17.10
N MET A 127 2.99 0.26 -15.89
CA MET A 127 2.84 1.64 -15.44
C MET A 127 3.84 1.99 -14.33
N ALA A 128 4.31 0.99 -13.58
CA ALA A 128 5.16 1.19 -12.42
C ALA A 128 6.60 1.60 -12.75
N GLU A 129 7.13 2.58 -12.01
CA GLU A 129 8.55 2.93 -12.03
C GLU A 129 9.39 1.91 -11.24
N GLU A 130 8.85 1.44 -10.11
CA GLU A 130 9.42 0.39 -9.26
C GLU A 130 8.52 -0.84 -9.26
N SER A 131 9.08 -2.01 -9.56
CA SER A 131 8.27 -3.23 -9.83
C SER A 131 8.48 -4.36 -8.83
N PHE A 132 9.35 -4.19 -7.83
CA PHE A 132 9.73 -5.28 -6.92
C PHE A 132 8.53 -5.78 -6.08
N ASP A 133 7.71 -4.87 -5.56
CA ASP A 133 6.50 -5.21 -4.81
C ASP A 133 5.49 -5.94 -5.70
N ILE A 134 5.31 -5.49 -6.95
CA ILE A 134 4.38 -6.13 -7.90
C ILE A 134 4.84 -7.55 -8.27
N TYR A 135 6.14 -7.78 -8.44
CA TYR A 135 6.68 -9.12 -8.66
C TYR A 135 6.49 -10.02 -7.43
N SER A 136 6.58 -9.49 -6.22
CA SER A 136 6.26 -10.24 -5.00
C SER A 136 4.79 -10.65 -4.97
N LEU A 137 3.88 -9.75 -5.31
CA LEU A 137 2.44 -10.03 -5.40
C LEU A 137 2.12 -11.08 -6.47
N LEU A 138 2.68 -10.94 -7.69
CA LEU A 138 2.55 -11.96 -8.74
C LEU A 138 3.03 -13.32 -8.26
N GLY A 139 4.18 -13.36 -7.58
CA GLY A 139 4.71 -14.58 -6.97
C GLY A 139 3.71 -15.25 -6.03
N MET A 140 3.04 -14.46 -5.17
CA MET A 140 2.00 -14.95 -4.26
C MET A 140 0.77 -15.47 -5.01
N GLU A 141 0.28 -14.75 -6.02
CA GLU A 141 -0.87 -15.19 -6.82
C GLU A 141 -0.60 -16.51 -7.55
N TYR A 142 0.60 -16.68 -8.12
CA TYR A 142 0.98 -17.96 -8.73
C TYR A 142 1.11 -19.09 -7.70
N LEU A 143 1.48 -18.81 -6.45
CA LEU A 143 1.43 -19.83 -5.38
C LEU A 143 0.00 -20.26 -5.06
N PHE A 144 -0.96 -19.33 -5.01
CA PHE A 144 -2.36 -19.68 -4.78
C PHE A 144 -2.93 -20.56 -5.91
N MET A 145 -2.41 -20.42 -7.13
CA MET A 145 -2.77 -21.26 -8.29
C MET A 145 -1.93 -22.55 -8.43
N ASP A 146 -1.08 -22.88 -7.46
CA ASP A 146 -0.12 -24.00 -7.51
C ASP A 146 0.88 -23.94 -8.70
N ASP A 147 1.06 -22.78 -9.35
CA ASP A 147 2.09 -22.57 -10.39
C ASP A 147 3.42 -22.17 -9.76
N PHE A 148 4.08 -23.15 -9.15
CA PHE A 148 5.36 -22.96 -8.48
C PHE A 148 6.48 -22.49 -9.40
N GLN A 149 6.39 -22.74 -10.71
CA GLN A 149 7.41 -22.30 -11.66
C GLN A 149 7.32 -20.80 -11.87
N GLN A 150 6.12 -20.28 -12.16
CA GLN A 150 5.92 -18.84 -12.32
C GLN A 150 6.12 -18.10 -10.99
N ALA A 151 5.67 -18.67 -9.87
CA ALA A 151 5.92 -18.09 -8.55
C ALA A 151 7.42 -17.87 -8.32
N LYS A 152 8.24 -18.90 -8.55
CA LYS A 152 9.70 -18.80 -8.42
C LYS A 152 10.30 -17.73 -9.32
N VAL A 153 9.89 -17.68 -10.59
CA VAL A 153 10.40 -16.70 -11.56
C VAL A 153 10.12 -15.27 -11.09
N ASN A 154 8.91 -14.99 -10.59
CA ASN A 154 8.55 -13.65 -10.13
C ASN A 154 9.27 -13.28 -8.81
N PHE A 155 9.39 -14.19 -7.85
CA PHE A 155 10.18 -13.93 -6.64
C PHE A 155 11.67 -13.69 -6.96
N MET A 156 12.24 -14.35 -7.95
CA MET A 156 13.62 -14.08 -8.39
C MET A 156 13.77 -12.66 -8.97
N LYS A 157 12.76 -12.16 -9.70
CA LYS A 157 12.78 -10.77 -10.21
C LYS A 157 12.72 -9.74 -9.09
N CYS A 158 11.98 -10.03 -8.01
CA CYS A 158 11.99 -9.18 -6.82
C CYS A 158 13.40 -9.07 -6.20
N VAL A 159 14.13 -10.18 -6.10
CA VAL A 159 15.48 -10.21 -5.48
C VAL A 159 16.56 -9.62 -6.38
N ALA A 160 16.45 -9.79 -7.70
CA ALA A 160 17.43 -9.24 -8.64
C ALA A 160 17.50 -7.71 -8.59
N PHE A 161 16.39 -7.05 -8.28
CA PHE A 161 16.34 -5.59 -8.09
C PHE A 161 17.12 -5.15 -6.85
N ASP A 162 17.09 -5.95 -5.79
CA ASP A 162 17.85 -5.73 -4.54
C ASP A 162 19.37 -5.86 -4.78
N GLU A 163 19.80 -6.81 -5.63
CA GLU A 163 21.23 -6.98 -5.97
C GLU A 163 21.80 -5.82 -6.82
N GLU A 164 21.03 -5.27 -7.76
CA GLU A 164 21.45 -4.11 -8.56
C GLU A 164 21.55 -2.83 -7.70
N ASP A 165 20.59 -2.59 -6.81
CA ASP A 165 20.61 -1.45 -5.88
C ASP A 165 21.80 -1.54 -4.89
N TYR A 166 22.04 -2.72 -4.30
CA TYR A 166 23.19 -2.97 -3.42
C TYR A 166 24.55 -2.80 -4.14
N SER A 167 24.64 -3.19 -5.41
CA SER A 167 25.87 -3.06 -6.20
C SER A 167 26.19 -1.61 -6.60
N SER A 168 25.19 -0.72 -6.63
CA SER A 168 25.33 0.69 -6.99
C SER A 168 25.84 1.58 -5.84
N LEU A 169 25.83 1.07 -4.61
CA LEU A 169 26.28 1.75 -3.38
C LEU A 169 27.78 1.58 -3.07
N TYR A 170 28.57 0.98 -3.97
CA TYR A 170 30.03 0.80 -3.88
C TYR A 170 30.81 1.65 -4.88
#